data_AF-A0A1Z8SUP9-F1
#
_entry.id   AF-A0A1Z8SUP9-F1
#
_cell.length_a   1.000
_cell.length_b   1.000
_cell.length_c   1.000
_cell.angle_alpha   90.00
_cell.angle_beta   90.00
_cell.angle_gamma   90.00
#
_symmetry.space_group_name_H-M   'P 1'
#
loop_
_entity.id
_entity.type
_entity.pdbx_description
1 polymer ?
#
loop_
_entity_poly.entity_id
_entity_poly.type
_entity_poly.pdbx_seq_one_letter_code
_entity_poly.pdbx_strand_id
1 'polypeptide(L)'
;MKVSVDWLKDHVDFDLEIEDLAYRLTMCGLNCEGIEEHGADHVLELEVTSNRPDHLGHRGVARDLACLLGVALKPLALEFDSVETNESGLRLDELVSLVVDDEERCGRYTARVAEKVDVSESPDWIQKRLLAIGLRPINLIVDLTNYVLMDLGQPLHAFDLDRLDGAEVLVRRAARSEKFAAIDGSEHDLEMDDLVIADQGGAAALAGVMGGSRTEVHDGTSRILLESAWFEPVPVRDTSRRLQLTSDSSYRFERRVDVEACETASRRFMHLLAKETNCTILSGCLEVVRDGLLDKPEAVVVRPERASSILGDKIPDGEIRTIMEALGFTSETDSGDEGPWIAPSWRVDCGREADLIEEIGRIRGLDQMEDRRMEVRAVPEDSRADWVERVQEYLVGTGHHEAMTFSFGVNDGDYKTLENWWNLADPWVVRNPVRANEGTLRRSLIPGLLSSVRGNRMHGVDDVRLFEVARVFHRREGVDRPVEKLHVAWIHSQAQLQKGTGPYRDVRGIADGILDLLRVGES
;
A
#
# COMPACT_ATOMS: atom_id res chain seq x y z
N MET A 1 -6.38 2.33 8.84
CA MET A 1 -7.28 1.22 9.24
C MET A 1 -7.95 1.64 10.53
N LYS A 2 -9.28 1.66 10.60
CA LYS A 2 -10.00 1.95 11.85
C LYS A 2 -10.18 0.68 12.66
N VAL A 3 -9.80 0.71 13.94
CA VAL A 3 -9.81 -0.46 14.84
C VAL A 3 -10.57 -0.11 16.12
N SER A 4 -11.69 -0.79 16.34
CA SER A 4 -12.50 -0.66 17.56
C SER A 4 -11.82 -1.36 18.74
N VAL A 5 -11.69 -0.66 19.86
CA VAL A 5 -11.08 -1.20 21.09
C VAL A 5 -11.98 -2.25 21.73
N ASP A 6 -13.29 -2.03 21.74
CA ASP A 6 -14.25 -3.03 22.22
C ASP A 6 -14.26 -4.30 21.35
N TRP A 7 -14.00 -4.17 20.05
CA TRP A 7 -13.84 -5.33 19.17
C TRP A 7 -12.50 -6.05 19.42
N LEU A 8 -11.40 -5.33 19.63
CA LEU A 8 -10.11 -5.95 20.00
C LEU A 8 -10.22 -6.82 21.25
N LYS A 9 -11.03 -6.42 22.24
CA LYS A 9 -11.26 -7.18 23.48
C LYS A 9 -11.88 -8.56 23.27
N ASP A 10 -12.50 -8.82 22.11
CA ASP A 10 -12.98 -10.18 21.76
C ASP A 10 -11.82 -11.13 21.43
N HIS A 11 -10.66 -10.61 21.05
CA HIS A 11 -9.49 -11.40 20.64
C HIS A 11 -8.40 -11.46 21.70
N VAL A 12 -8.29 -10.46 22.57
CA VAL A 12 -7.22 -10.39 23.57
C VAL A 12 -7.72 -9.71 24.84
N ASP A 13 -7.37 -10.27 26.00
CA ASP A 13 -7.70 -9.69 27.30
C ASP A 13 -6.67 -8.60 27.66
N PHE A 14 -7.14 -7.38 27.85
CA PHE A 14 -6.33 -6.26 28.32
C PHE A 14 -7.19 -5.22 29.05
N ASP A 15 -6.54 -4.50 29.95
CA ASP A 15 -7.12 -3.39 30.72
C ASP A 15 -6.09 -2.25 30.70
N LEU A 16 -6.07 -1.51 29.59
CA LEU A 16 -5.15 -0.40 29.34
C LEU A 16 -5.95 0.87 29.12
N GLU A 17 -5.42 1.99 29.61
CA GLU A 17 -5.87 3.31 29.20
C GLU A 17 -5.60 3.49 27.70
N ILE A 18 -6.45 4.27 27.02
CA ILE A 18 -6.44 4.37 25.56
C ILE A 18 -5.11 4.93 25.03
N GLU A 19 -4.49 5.87 25.76
CA GLU A 19 -3.20 6.44 25.42
C GLU A 19 -2.05 5.42 25.54
N ASP A 20 -2.09 4.53 26.55
CA ASP A 20 -1.06 3.49 26.69
C ASP A 20 -1.20 2.42 25.60
N LEU A 21 -2.44 2.06 25.24
CA LEU A 21 -2.71 1.16 24.11
C LEU A 21 -2.18 1.76 22.80
N ALA A 22 -2.52 3.02 22.50
CA ALA A 22 -2.06 3.70 21.29
C ALA A 22 -0.53 3.83 21.25
N TYR A 23 0.09 4.15 22.39
CA TYR A 23 1.56 4.23 22.52
C TYR A 23 2.21 2.88 22.21
N ARG A 24 1.77 1.78 22.85
CA ARG A 24 2.34 0.45 22.66
C ARG A 24 2.22 -0.05 21.23
N LEU A 25 1.06 0.15 20.60
CA LEU A 25 0.86 -0.19 19.19
C LEU A 25 1.80 0.63 18.29
N THR A 26 1.90 1.94 18.54
CA THR A 26 2.81 2.81 17.79
C THR A 26 4.26 2.34 17.89
N MET A 27 4.72 2.01 19.11
CA MET A 27 6.09 1.57 19.34
C MET A 27 6.40 0.18 18.78
N CYS A 28 5.39 -0.66 18.54
CA CYS A 28 5.55 -1.95 17.88
C CYS A 28 5.41 -1.89 16.35
N GLY A 29 5.35 -0.70 15.76
CA GLY A 29 5.28 -0.48 14.31
C GLY A 29 3.87 -0.31 13.75
N LEU A 30 2.84 -0.21 14.61
CA LEU A 30 1.46 0.12 14.26
C LEU A 30 1.15 1.57 14.64
N ASN A 31 1.62 2.51 13.82
CA ASN A 31 1.51 3.94 14.09
C ASN A 31 0.03 4.37 14.23
N CYS A 32 -0.33 4.89 15.40
CA CYS A 32 -1.67 5.41 15.67
C CYS A 32 -1.70 6.89 15.31
N GLU A 33 -2.38 7.22 14.21
CA GLU A 33 -2.49 8.59 13.70
C GLU A 33 -3.60 9.38 14.41
N GLY A 34 -4.60 8.69 14.97
CA GLY A 34 -5.75 9.31 15.60
C GLY A 34 -6.53 8.37 16.51
N ILE A 35 -7.28 8.97 17.44
CA ILE A 35 -8.19 8.30 18.36
C ILE A 35 -9.53 9.04 18.29
N GLU A 36 -10.58 8.31 17.92
CA GLU A 36 -11.95 8.82 17.84
C GLU A 36 -12.81 8.17 18.93
N GLU A 37 -13.64 8.96 19.62
CA GLU A 37 -14.66 8.43 20.53
C GLU A 37 -15.95 8.07 19.77
N HIS A 38 -16.45 6.86 19.97
CA HIS A 38 -17.71 6.40 19.38
C HIS A 38 -18.63 5.78 20.45
N GLY A 39 -19.38 6.65 21.13
CA GLY A 39 -20.25 6.24 22.23
C GLY A 39 -19.44 5.88 23.47
N ALA A 40 -19.38 4.59 23.82
CA ALA A 40 -18.56 4.08 24.92
C ALA A 40 -17.26 3.39 24.42
N ASP A 41 -17.10 3.26 23.10
CA ASP A 41 -15.94 2.65 22.45
C ASP A 41 -14.95 3.74 22.01
N HIS A 42 -13.69 3.34 21.87
CA HIS A 42 -12.64 4.16 21.24
C HIS A 42 -12.21 3.47 19.94
N VAL A 43 -11.99 4.27 18.91
CA VAL A 43 -11.56 3.79 17.59
C VAL A 43 -10.19 4.36 17.29
N LEU A 44 -9.22 3.46 17.13
CA LEU A 44 -7.86 3.80 16.75
C LEU A 44 -7.76 3.88 15.23
N GLU A 45 -7.22 4.97 14.71
CA GLU A 45 -6.80 5.08 13.32
C GLU A 45 -5.34 4.66 13.19
N LEU A 46 -5.12 3.45 12.68
CA LEU A 46 -3.79 2.86 12.51
C LEU A 46 -3.31 3.00 11.07
N GLU A 47 -2.10 3.51 10.89
CA GLU A 47 -1.38 3.50 9.62
C GLU A 47 -0.82 2.10 9.38
N VAL A 48 -1.31 1.40 8.35
CA VAL A 48 -0.87 0.05 8.01
C VAL A 48 0.05 0.11 6.79
N THR A 49 1.32 -0.23 6.99
CA THR A 49 2.33 -0.30 5.94
C THR A 49 2.06 -1.46 4.97
N SER A 50 2.60 -1.38 3.74
CA SER A 50 2.32 -2.37 2.69
C SER A 50 2.81 -3.79 3.00
N ASN A 51 3.77 -3.95 3.91
CA ASN A 51 4.30 -5.26 4.33
C ASN A 51 3.47 -5.92 5.45
N ARG A 52 2.45 -5.22 6.01
CA ARG A 52 1.64 -5.72 7.14
C ARG A 52 0.17 -5.94 6.76
N PRO A 53 -0.15 -6.74 5.73
CA PRO A 53 -1.54 -7.03 5.38
C PRO A 53 -2.28 -7.77 6.51
N ASP A 54 -1.56 -8.46 7.39
CA ASP A 54 -2.10 -9.09 8.59
C ASP A 54 -2.87 -8.10 9.48
N HIS A 55 -2.44 -6.84 9.53
CA HIS A 55 -3.08 -5.77 10.30
C HIS A 55 -4.33 -5.15 9.66
N LEU A 56 -4.75 -5.64 8.49
CA LEU A 56 -5.99 -5.21 7.83
C LEU A 56 -7.24 -5.91 8.37
N GLY A 57 -7.13 -6.52 9.55
CA GLY A 57 -8.23 -7.01 10.37
C GLY A 57 -7.92 -6.90 11.87
N HIS A 58 -8.96 -6.82 12.70
CA HIS A 58 -8.84 -6.68 14.15
C HIS A 58 -8.03 -7.81 14.78
N ARG A 59 -8.15 -9.04 14.27
CA ARG A 59 -7.43 -10.20 14.77
C ARG A 59 -5.92 -10.10 14.55
N GLY A 60 -5.45 -9.50 13.46
CA GLY A 60 -4.02 -9.31 13.22
C GLY A 60 -3.42 -8.34 14.22
N VAL A 61 -4.08 -7.20 14.44
CA VAL A 61 -3.69 -6.22 15.47
C VAL A 61 -3.69 -6.87 16.86
N ALA A 62 -4.69 -7.71 17.15
CA ALA A 62 -4.76 -8.43 18.42
C ALA A 62 -3.64 -9.45 18.62
N ARG A 63 -3.07 -10.06 17.55
CA ARG A 63 -1.90 -10.96 17.67
C ARG A 63 -0.69 -10.21 18.20
N ASP A 64 -0.40 -9.05 17.62
CA ASP A 64 0.71 -8.19 18.04
C ASP A 64 0.48 -7.68 19.46
N LEU A 65 -0.74 -7.23 19.78
CA LEU A 65 -1.08 -6.79 21.13
C LEU A 65 -0.95 -7.92 22.16
N ALA A 66 -1.39 -9.13 21.84
CA ALA A 66 -1.23 -10.29 22.72
C ALA A 66 0.26 -10.59 23.00
N CYS A 67 1.10 -10.50 21.97
CA CYS A 67 2.56 -10.64 22.10
C CYS A 67 3.16 -9.56 23.01
N LEU A 68 2.81 -8.29 22.80
CA LEU A 68 3.29 -7.16 23.61
C LEU A 68 2.91 -7.26 25.09
N LEU A 69 1.73 -7.82 25.37
CA LEU A 69 1.22 -7.95 26.74
C LEU A 69 1.59 -9.28 27.40
N GLY A 70 2.18 -10.22 26.65
CA GLY A 70 2.51 -11.55 27.15
C GLY A 70 1.26 -12.35 27.55
N VAL A 71 0.13 -12.13 26.86
CA VAL A 71 -1.15 -12.81 27.11
C VAL A 71 -1.51 -13.70 25.92
N ALA A 72 -2.40 -14.67 26.15
CA ALA A 72 -2.86 -15.55 25.08
C ALA A 72 -3.89 -14.86 24.19
N LEU A 73 -3.78 -15.08 22.87
CA LEU A 73 -4.84 -14.75 21.93
C LEU A 73 -6.03 -15.69 22.13
N LYS A 74 -7.25 -15.13 22.19
CA LYS A 74 -8.49 -15.91 22.33
C LYS A 74 -8.76 -16.76 21.07
N PRO A 75 -9.26 -18.00 21.25
CA PRO A 75 -9.63 -18.85 20.14
C PRO A 75 -10.85 -18.29 19.40
N LEU A 76 -10.89 -18.48 18.09
CA LEU A 76 -12.08 -18.16 17.30
C LEU A 76 -13.14 -19.23 17.50
N ALA A 77 -14.39 -18.81 17.65
CA ALA A 77 -15.52 -19.71 17.52
C ALA A 77 -15.83 -19.94 16.03
N LEU A 78 -15.66 -21.19 15.58
CA LEU A 78 -15.78 -21.64 14.19
C LEU A 78 -16.74 -22.84 14.04
N GLU A 79 -17.31 -23.30 15.14
CA GLU A 79 -18.17 -24.49 15.19
C GLU A 79 -19.63 -24.10 14.92
N PHE A 80 -20.32 -24.87 14.08
CA PHE A 80 -21.73 -24.68 13.75
C PHE A 80 -22.36 -26.03 13.41
N ASP A 81 -23.68 -26.12 13.59
CA ASP A 81 -24.42 -27.31 13.18
C ASP A 81 -24.61 -27.32 11.67
N SER A 82 -24.46 -28.49 11.04
CA SER A 82 -24.63 -28.68 9.61
C SER A 82 -25.42 -29.95 9.29
N VAL A 83 -26.03 -30.00 8.10
CA VAL A 83 -26.75 -31.18 7.59
C VAL A 83 -26.07 -31.75 6.35
N GLU A 84 -26.07 -33.07 6.18
CA GLU A 84 -25.40 -33.74 5.06
C GLU A 84 -26.06 -33.48 3.71
N THR A 85 -27.38 -33.27 3.70
CA THR A 85 -28.18 -33.06 2.49
C THR A 85 -29.20 -31.96 2.71
N ASN A 86 -29.52 -31.24 1.65
CA ASN A 86 -30.59 -30.25 1.67
C ASN A 86 -32.00 -30.88 1.71
N GLU A 87 -33.06 -30.06 1.70
CA GLU A 87 -34.44 -30.57 1.72
C GLU A 87 -34.79 -31.47 0.53
N SER A 88 -34.10 -31.31 -0.60
CA SER A 88 -34.27 -32.14 -1.80
C SER A 88 -33.41 -33.41 -1.77
N GLY A 89 -32.65 -33.64 -0.69
CA GLY A 89 -31.77 -34.79 -0.53
C GLY A 89 -30.44 -34.70 -1.27
N LEU A 90 -30.06 -33.51 -1.77
CA LEU A 90 -28.81 -33.27 -2.48
C LEU A 90 -27.69 -32.89 -1.51
N ARG A 91 -26.49 -33.43 -1.75
CA ARG A 91 -25.25 -32.99 -1.09
C ARG A 91 -24.73 -31.69 -1.70
N LEU A 92 -23.78 -31.05 -1.02
CA LEU A 92 -23.16 -29.80 -1.48
C LEU A 92 -22.56 -29.92 -2.89
N ASP A 93 -21.85 -31.03 -3.17
CA ASP A 93 -21.19 -31.34 -4.44
C ASP A 93 -22.14 -31.80 -5.55
N GLU A 94 -23.38 -32.13 -5.20
CA GLU A 94 -24.47 -32.40 -6.16
C GLU A 94 -25.29 -31.13 -6.46
N LEU A 95 -25.29 -30.17 -5.52
CA LEU A 95 -26.07 -28.94 -5.62
C LEU A 95 -25.35 -27.84 -6.40
N VAL A 96 -24.04 -27.71 -6.22
CA VAL A 96 -23.23 -26.63 -6.76
C VAL A 96 -22.00 -27.19 -7.48
N SER A 97 -21.70 -26.65 -8.65
CA SER A 97 -20.45 -26.93 -9.35
C SER A 97 -19.45 -25.79 -9.14
N LEU A 98 -18.20 -26.13 -8.79
CA LEU A 98 -17.10 -25.18 -8.66
C LEU A 98 -15.96 -25.60 -9.60
N VAL A 99 -15.58 -24.69 -10.51
CA VAL A 99 -14.47 -24.86 -11.45
C VAL A 99 -13.59 -23.61 -11.42
N VAL A 100 -12.27 -23.80 -11.34
CA VAL A 100 -11.28 -22.72 -11.45
C VAL A 100 -10.44 -22.99 -12.69
N ASP A 101 -10.68 -22.26 -13.77
CA ASP A 101 -9.95 -22.41 -15.04
C ASP A 101 -8.58 -21.72 -15.00
N ASP A 102 -8.43 -20.65 -14.21
CA ASP A 102 -7.18 -19.89 -14.08
C ASP A 102 -6.64 -19.95 -12.65
N GLU A 103 -6.04 -21.10 -12.30
CA GLU A 103 -5.40 -21.33 -11.00
C GLU A 103 -4.17 -20.44 -10.76
N GLU A 104 -3.57 -19.87 -11.82
CA GLU A 104 -2.46 -18.92 -11.68
C GLU A 104 -2.94 -17.65 -10.96
N ARG A 105 -4.14 -17.17 -11.30
CA ARG A 105 -4.73 -15.94 -10.76
C ARG A 105 -5.67 -16.18 -9.59
N CYS A 106 -6.28 -17.35 -9.50
CA CYS A 106 -7.09 -17.79 -8.36
C CYS A 106 -6.44 -19.03 -7.73
N GLY A 107 -5.54 -18.81 -6.79
CA GLY A 107 -4.78 -19.88 -6.16
C GLY A 107 -5.63 -20.76 -5.23
N ARG A 108 -6.67 -20.21 -4.60
CA ARG A 108 -7.59 -20.96 -3.74
C ARG A 108 -8.98 -20.38 -3.84
N TYR A 109 -9.99 -21.23 -3.94
CA TYR A 109 -11.39 -20.84 -3.91
C TYR A 109 -12.18 -21.82 -3.05
N THR A 110 -12.92 -21.30 -2.08
CA THR A 110 -13.80 -22.10 -1.23
C THR A 110 -15.25 -21.62 -1.34
N ALA A 111 -16.19 -22.56 -1.34
CA ALA A 111 -17.61 -22.28 -1.39
C ALA A 111 -18.40 -23.12 -0.37
N ARG A 112 -19.28 -22.46 0.37
CA ARG A 112 -20.20 -23.07 1.34
C ARG A 112 -21.63 -22.60 1.07
N VAL A 113 -22.62 -23.45 1.37
CA VAL A 113 -24.03 -23.13 1.15
C VAL A 113 -24.80 -23.10 2.46
N ALA A 114 -25.62 -22.06 2.62
CA ALA A 114 -26.64 -21.97 3.65
C ALA A 114 -28.01 -21.77 3.01
N GLU A 115 -29.00 -22.52 3.46
CA GLU A 115 -30.40 -22.45 3.02
C GLU A 115 -31.29 -21.95 4.16
N LYS A 116 -32.51 -21.51 3.83
CA LYS A 116 -33.45 -20.89 4.77
C LYS A 116 -32.84 -19.71 5.52
N VAL A 117 -32.04 -18.95 4.80
CA VAL A 117 -31.44 -17.72 5.29
C VAL A 117 -32.53 -16.65 5.39
N ASP A 118 -32.50 -15.88 6.47
CA ASP A 118 -33.36 -14.71 6.66
C ASP A 118 -32.54 -13.45 6.41
N VAL A 119 -32.88 -12.71 5.36
CA VAL A 119 -32.25 -11.42 5.04
C VAL A 119 -32.97 -10.32 5.82
N SER A 120 -32.51 -10.13 7.06
CA SER A 120 -33.06 -9.15 8.00
C SER A 120 -32.00 -8.13 8.44
N GLU A 121 -32.43 -7.16 9.25
CA GLU A 121 -31.49 -6.20 9.86
C GLU A 121 -30.50 -6.92 10.78
N SER A 122 -29.24 -6.49 10.73
CA SER A 122 -28.18 -7.06 11.56
C SER A 122 -28.43 -6.83 13.05
N PRO A 123 -28.01 -7.74 13.94
CA PRO A 123 -28.02 -7.49 15.39
C PRO A 123 -27.29 -6.20 15.77
N ASP A 124 -27.79 -5.51 16.82
CA ASP A 124 -27.24 -4.24 17.32
C ASP A 124 -25.72 -4.25 17.51
N TRP A 125 -25.16 -5.39 17.96
CA TRP A 125 -23.73 -5.50 18.25
C TRP A 125 -22.88 -5.48 16.97
N ILE A 126 -23.37 -6.03 15.86
CA ILE A 126 -22.71 -5.96 14.54
C ILE A 126 -22.82 -4.55 14.00
N GLN A 127 -24.02 -3.97 14.02
CA GLN A 127 -24.26 -2.62 13.51
C GLN A 127 -23.37 -1.59 14.21
N LYS A 128 -23.29 -1.64 15.55
CA LYS A 128 -22.44 -0.72 16.35
C LYS A 128 -20.97 -0.81 15.95
N ARG A 129 -20.44 -2.02 15.75
CA ARG A 129 -19.04 -2.22 15.37
C ARG A 129 -18.76 -1.72 13.95
N LEU A 130 -19.61 -2.03 12.99
CA LEU A 130 -19.48 -1.53 11.61
C LEU A 130 -19.54 0.00 11.57
N LEU A 131 -20.49 0.62 12.27
CA LEU A 131 -20.62 2.07 12.36
C LEU A 131 -19.37 2.73 12.98
N ALA A 132 -18.80 2.13 14.04
CA ALA A 132 -17.61 2.64 14.71
C ALA A 132 -16.41 2.76 13.75
N ILE A 133 -16.26 1.82 12.83
CA ILE A 133 -15.19 1.84 11.82
C ILE A 133 -15.58 2.55 10.51
N GLY A 134 -16.75 3.21 10.48
CA GLY A 134 -17.22 4.02 9.34
C GLY A 134 -17.97 3.24 8.26
N LEU A 135 -18.33 1.97 8.49
CA LEU A 135 -19.13 1.17 7.57
C LEU A 135 -20.62 1.30 7.88
N ARG A 136 -21.43 1.56 6.84
CA ARG A 136 -22.89 1.63 6.96
C ARG A 136 -23.47 0.20 6.96
N PRO A 137 -24.23 -0.21 8.00
CA PRO A 137 -24.97 -1.47 7.99
C PRO A 137 -25.99 -1.52 6.86
N ILE A 138 -26.21 -2.71 6.29
CA ILE A 138 -27.11 -2.94 5.15
C ILE A 138 -28.14 -4.01 5.50
N ASN A 139 -27.70 -5.26 5.64
CA ASN A 139 -28.49 -6.40 6.07
C ASN A 139 -27.54 -7.44 6.66
N LEU A 140 -28.07 -8.43 7.38
CA LEU A 140 -27.30 -9.42 8.11
C LEU A 140 -26.23 -10.11 7.25
N ILE A 141 -26.54 -10.47 6.01
CA ILE A 141 -25.63 -11.25 5.15
C ILE A 141 -24.46 -10.38 4.69
N VAL A 142 -24.77 -9.19 4.18
CA VAL A 142 -23.75 -8.23 3.74
C VAL A 142 -22.90 -7.77 4.93
N ASP A 143 -23.54 -7.47 6.06
CA ASP A 143 -22.86 -7.01 7.26
C ASP A 143 -21.98 -8.10 7.87
N LEU A 144 -22.35 -9.38 7.79
CA LEU A 144 -21.49 -10.47 8.22
C LEU A 144 -20.26 -10.62 7.30
N THR A 145 -20.41 -10.44 5.98
CA THR A 145 -19.24 -10.46 5.08
C THR A 145 -18.27 -9.33 5.40
N ASN A 146 -18.78 -8.10 5.61
CA ASN A 146 -17.99 -6.94 6.02
C ASN A 146 -17.40 -7.09 7.42
N TYR A 147 -18.17 -7.67 8.36
CA TYR A 147 -17.71 -7.90 9.71
C TYR A 147 -16.54 -8.86 9.71
N VAL A 148 -16.65 -10.03 9.07
CA VAL A 148 -15.56 -11.02 9.01
C VAL A 148 -14.36 -10.50 8.23
N LEU A 149 -14.59 -9.72 7.17
CA LEU A 149 -13.54 -8.99 6.45
C LEU A 149 -12.74 -8.09 7.40
N MET A 150 -13.42 -7.28 8.20
CA MET A 150 -12.77 -6.37 9.15
C MET A 150 -12.25 -7.10 10.40
N ASP A 151 -12.78 -8.28 10.73
CA ASP A 151 -12.31 -9.13 11.84
C ASP A 151 -10.99 -9.82 11.49
N LEU A 152 -10.94 -10.47 10.33
CA LEU A 152 -9.88 -11.42 9.96
C LEU A 152 -9.00 -10.95 8.79
N GLY A 153 -9.39 -9.88 8.08
CA GLY A 153 -8.68 -9.39 6.90
C GLY A 153 -8.96 -10.16 5.62
N GLN A 154 -9.88 -11.14 5.63
CA GLN A 154 -10.24 -11.98 4.49
C GLN A 154 -11.54 -11.50 3.84
N PRO A 155 -11.50 -11.02 2.58
CA PRO A 155 -12.70 -10.68 1.84
C PRO A 155 -13.57 -11.91 1.60
N LEU A 156 -14.87 -11.73 1.80
CA LEU A 156 -15.91 -12.72 1.52
C LEU A 156 -16.92 -12.13 0.55
N HIS A 157 -17.58 -12.99 -0.22
CA HIS A 157 -18.72 -12.60 -1.02
C HIS A 157 -19.86 -13.59 -0.84
N ALA A 158 -21.10 -13.10 -0.79
CA ALA A 158 -22.28 -13.94 -0.71
C ALA A 158 -23.09 -13.74 -1.98
N PHE A 159 -23.28 -14.81 -2.75
CA PHE A 159 -24.17 -14.84 -3.90
C PHE A 159 -25.54 -15.33 -3.48
N ASP A 160 -26.59 -14.77 -4.08
CA ASP A 160 -27.90 -15.42 -4.10
C ASP A 160 -27.79 -16.67 -4.98
N LEU A 161 -27.90 -17.85 -4.36
CA LEU A 161 -27.73 -19.13 -5.05
C LEU A 161 -28.84 -19.37 -6.08
N ASP A 162 -30.02 -18.78 -5.89
CA ASP A 162 -31.14 -18.91 -6.83
C ASP A 162 -30.98 -18.01 -8.06
N ARG A 163 -30.04 -17.06 -8.02
CA ARG A 163 -29.68 -16.17 -9.14
C ARG A 163 -28.40 -16.59 -9.86
N LEU A 164 -27.66 -17.57 -9.34
CA LEU A 164 -26.54 -18.18 -10.04
C LEU A 164 -27.06 -19.17 -11.09
N ASP A 165 -26.93 -18.81 -12.35
CA ASP A 165 -27.45 -19.59 -13.47
C ASP A 165 -26.74 -20.96 -13.53
N GLY A 166 -27.54 -22.02 -13.36
CA GLY A 166 -27.04 -23.39 -13.33
C GLY A 166 -26.41 -23.84 -11.99
N ALA A 167 -26.47 -23.00 -10.95
CA ALA A 167 -25.77 -23.23 -9.68
C ALA A 167 -24.27 -23.54 -9.88
N GLU A 168 -23.66 -22.84 -10.85
CA GLU A 168 -22.29 -23.03 -11.29
C GLU A 168 -21.43 -21.81 -10.93
N VAL A 169 -20.26 -22.08 -10.39
CA VAL A 169 -19.21 -21.09 -10.14
C VAL A 169 -18.01 -21.45 -11.01
N LEU A 170 -17.76 -20.61 -12.01
CA LEU A 170 -16.64 -20.73 -12.95
C LEU A 170 -15.72 -19.53 -12.79
N VAL A 171 -14.54 -19.74 -12.19
CA VAL A 171 -13.51 -18.71 -12.08
C VAL A 171 -12.63 -18.74 -13.32
N ARG A 172 -12.79 -17.73 -14.19
CA ARG A 172 -12.14 -17.66 -15.50
C ARG A 172 -11.75 -16.24 -15.85
N ARG A 173 -10.99 -16.09 -16.94
CA ARG A 173 -10.77 -14.78 -17.56
C ARG A 173 -12.05 -14.28 -18.25
N ALA A 174 -12.22 -12.97 -18.26
CA ALA A 174 -13.33 -12.35 -18.97
C ALA A 174 -13.23 -12.59 -20.49
N ALA A 175 -14.38 -12.74 -21.13
CA ALA A 175 -14.45 -12.73 -22.58
C ALA A 175 -14.15 -11.32 -23.10
N ARG A 176 -13.67 -11.23 -24.34
CA ARG A 176 -13.34 -9.94 -24.96
C ARG A 176 -14.57 -9.03 -24.98
N SER A 177 -14.47 -7.86 -24.33
CA SER A 177 -15.56 -6.89 -24.24
C SER A 177 -16.82 -7.47 -23.57
N GLU A 178 -16.63 -8.40 -22.64
CA GLU A 178 -17.69 -8.86 -21.74
C GLU A 178 -18.20 -7.65 -20.92
N LYS A 179 -19.52 -7.49 -20.85
CA LYS A 179 -20.14 -6.42 -20.08
C LYS A 179 -20.32 -6.86 -18.64
N PHE A 180 -20.03 -5.96 -17.71
CA PHE A 180 -20.19 -6.20 -16.28
C PHE A 180 -20.92 -5.04 -15.61
N ALA A 181 -21.98 -5.34 -14.87
CA ALA A 181 -22.73 -4.37 -14.08
C ALA A 181 -22.41 -4.58 -12.59
N ALA A 182 -21.65 -3.64 -12.02
CA ALA A 182 -21.27 -3.66 -10.61
C ALA A 182 -22.45 -3.35 -9.68
N ILE A 183 -22.36 -3.78 -8.42
CA ILE A 183 -23.36 -3.48 -7.37
C ILE A 183 -23.52 -1.98 -7.06
N ASP A 184 -22.55 -1.14 -7.42
CA ASP A 184 -22.66 0.33 -7.28
C ASP A 184 -23.47 1.00 -8.41
N GLY A 185 -23.95 0.19 -9.37
CA GLY A 185 -24.74 0.64 -10.53
C GLY A 185 -23.89 1.07 -11.73
N SER A 186 -22.56 0.98 -11.66
CA SER A 186 -21.67 1.27 -12.79
C SER A 186 -21.58 0.10 -13.78
N GLU A 187 -21.47 0.41 -15.06
CA GLU A 187 -21.28 -0.57 -16.14
C GLU A 187 -19.87 -0.47 -16.71
N HIS A 188 -19.22 -1.62 -16.89
CA HIS A 188 -17.83 -1.73 -17.34
C HIS A 188 -17.68 -2.67 -18.52
N ASP A 189 -16.74 -2.35 -19.39
CA ASP A 189 -16.24 -3.23 -20.44
C ASP A 189 -14.99 -3.95 -19.95
N LEU A 190 -15.07 -5.27 -19.89
CA LEU A 190 -13.98 -6.10 -19.41
C LEU A 190 -12.96 -6.42 -20.52
N GLU A 191 -11.71 -6.51 -20.10
CA GLU A 191 -10.58 -6.95 -20.90
C GLU A 191 -10.29 -8.42 -20.63
N MET A 192 -9.63 -9.11 -21.57
CA MET A 192 -9.34 -10.55 -21.44
C MET A 192 -8.37 -10.88 -20.30
N ASP A 193 -7.74 -9.87 -19.71
CA ASP A 193 -6.90 -9.99 -18.52
C ASP A 193 -7.68 -9.71 -17.23
N ASP A 194 -8.99 -9.51 -17.27
CA ASP A 194 -9.80 -9.42 -16.05
C ASP A 194 -10.18 -10.82 -15.59
N LEU A 195 -10.02 -11.09 -14.29
CA LEU A 195 -10.50 -12.33 -13.68
C LEU A 195 -11.94 -12.11 -13.20
N VAL A 196 -12.85 -13.00 -13.61
CA VAL A 196 -14.26 -12.97 -13.22
C VAL A 196 -14.64 -14.25 -12.51
N ILE A 197 -15.57 -14.13 -11.56
CA ILE A 197 -16.39 -15.24 -11.12
C ILE A 197 -17.63 -15.22 -12.01
N ALA A 198 -17.86 -16.30 -12.76
CA ALA A 198 -18.93 -16.40 -13.73
C ALA A 198 -19.83 -17.60 -13.43
N ASP A 199 -21.02 -17.58 -14.01
CA ASP A 199 -21.93 -18.72 -14.12
C ASP A 199 -22.34 -18.90 -15.59
N GLN A 200 -23.39 -19.67 -15.85
CA GLN A 200 -23.88 -19.90 -17.22
C GLN A 200 -24.44 -18.63 -17.90
N GLY A 201 -24.82 -17.62 -17.12
CA GLY A 201 -25.32 -16.33 -17.57
C GLY A 201 -24.23 -15.30 -17.87
N GLY A 202 -22.97 -15.56 -17.48
CA GLY A 202 -21.82 -14.68 -17.71
C GLY A 202 -21.16 -14.24 -16.39
N ALA A 203 -20.38 -13.15 -16.43
CA ALA A 203 -19.74 -12.61 -15.23
C ALA A 203 -20.78 -12.26 -14.13
N ALA A 204 -20.57 -12.83 -12.94
CA ALA A 204 -21.33 -12.59 -11.71
C ALA A 204 -20.60 -11.61 -10.78
N ALA A 205 -19.27 -11.65 -10.76
CA ALA A 205 -18.43 -10.71 -10.00
C ALA A 205 -17.07 -10.50 -10.68
N LEU A 206 -16.45 -9.35 -10.42
CA LEU A 206 -15.03 -9.13 -10.69
C LEU A 206 -14.22 -9.67 -9.52
N ALA A 207 -13.42 -10.72 -9.78
CA ALA A 207 -12.73 -11.48 -8.76
C ALA A 207 -11.81 -10.58 -7.92
N GLY A 208 -12.10 -10.51 -6.63
CA GLY A 208 -11.37 -9.69 -5.66
C GLY A 208 -11.54 -8.18 -5.79
N VAL A 209 -12.43 -7.69 -6.66
CA VAL A 209 -12.66 -6.24 -6.84
C VAL A 209 -14.06 -5.83 -6.40
N MET A 210 -15.10 -6.38 -7.02
CA MET A 210 -16.48 -5.94 -6.81
C MET A 210 -17.48 -7.02 -7.21
N GLY A 211 -18.55 -7.17 -6.42
CA GLY A 211 -19.70 -8.01 -6.78
C GLY A 211 -20.50 -7.42 -7.95
N GLY A 212 -21.20 -8.27 -8.71
CA GLY A 212 -22.15 -7.85 -9.73
C GLY A 212 -23.58 -7.79 -9.20
N SER A 213 -24.37 -6.86 -9.73
CA SER A 213 -25.77 -6.65 -9.31
C SER A 213 -26.71 -7.82 -9.67
N ARG A 214 -26.35 -8.63 -10.65
CA ARG A 214 -27.18 -9.76 -11.11
C ARG A 214 -27.38 -10.82 -10.03
N THR A 215 -26.33 -11.13 -9.28
CA THR A 215 -26.28 -12.25 -8.32
C THR A 215 -26.22 -11.78 -6.87
N GLU A 216 -26.50 -10.50 -6.63
CA GLU A 216 -26.48 -9.91 -5.28
C GLU A 216 -27.61 -10.46 -4.40
N VAL A 217 -27.32 -10.54 -3.10
CA VAL A 217 -28.31 -10.88 -2.07
C VAL A 217 -29.34 -9.75 -1.96
N HIS A 218 -30.61 -10.12 -1.86
CA HIS A 218 -31.74 -9.20 -1.74
C HIS A 218 -32.74 -9.70 -0.69
N ASP A 219 -33.77 -8.90 -0.39
CA ASP A 219 -34.79 -9.21 0.65
C ASP A 219 -35.52 -10.56 0.47
N GLY A 220 -35.46 -11.16 -0.73
CA GLY A 220 -36.11 -12.43 -1.05
C GLY A 220 -35.14 -13.62 -1.14
N THR A 221 -33.84 -13.39 -0.94
CA THR A 221 -32.84 -14.45 -0.99
C THR A 221 -33.07 -15.42 0.16
N SER A 222 -33.20 -16.70 -0.17
CA SER A 222 -33.42 -17.77 0.81
C SER A 222 -32.26 -18.76 0.90
N ARG A 223 -31.40 -18.78 -0.11
CA ARG A 223 -30.23 -19.64 -0.22
C ARG A 223 -29.05 -18.81 -0.67
N ILE A 224 -27.93 -18.94 0.04
CA ILE A 224 -26.70 -18.24 -0.30
C ILE A 224 -25.59 -19.23 -0.61
N LEU A 225 -24.71 -18.83 -1.52
CA LEU A 225 -23.39 -19.41 -1.70
C LEU A 225 -22.36 -18.40 -1.19
N LEU A 226 -21.64 -18.78 -0.13
CA LEU A 226 -20.55 -17.97 0.42
C LEU A 226 -19.24 -18.34 -0.27
N GLU A 227 -18.63 -17.35 -0.94
CA GLU A 227 -17.27 -17.37 -1.45
C GLU A 227 -16.28 -16.90 -0.38
N SER A 228 -15.16 -17.61 -0.29
CA SER A 228 -13.93 -17.14 0.34
C SER A 228 -12.74 -17.62 -0.50
N ALA A 229 -11.96 -16.68 -1.04
CA ALA A 229 -10.97 -16.98 -2.07
C ALA A 229 -9.64 -16.24 -1.86
N TRP A 230 -8.61 -16.73 -2.52
CA TRP A 230 -7.29 -16.11 -2.63
C TRP A 230 -7.00 -15.81 -4.10
N PHE A 231 -6.81 -14.53 -4.41
CA PHE A 231 -6.49 -14.04 -5.75
C PHE A 231 -5.08 -13.45 -5.80
N GLU A 232 -4.39 -13.58 -6.94
CA GLU A 232 -3.07 -12.99 -7.14
C GLU A 232 -3.17 -11.44 -7.06
N PRO A 233 -2.37 -10.78 -6.21
CA PRO A 233 -2.49 -9.34 -5.96
C PRO A 233 -2.34 -8.42 -7.18
N VAL A 234 -1.42 -8.72 -8.10
CA VAL A 234 -1.10 -7.82 -9.21
C VAL A 234 -2.26 -7.70 -10.22
N PRO A 235 -2.85 -8.81 -10.72
CA PRO A 235 -4.05 -8.74 -11.57
C PRO A 235 -5.22 -7.99 -10.92
N VAL A 236 -5.47 -8.21 -9.62
CA VAL A 236 -6.53 -7.50 -8.89
C VAL A 236 -6.27 -5.99 -8.90
N ARG A 237 -5.03 -5.57 -8.59
CA ARG A 237 -4.63 -4.16 -8.59
C ARG A 237 -4.80 -3.51 -9.95
N ASP A 238 -4.35 -4.19 -11.00
CA ASP A 238 -4.37 -3.64 -12.35
C ASP A 238 -5.81 -3.49 -12.84
N THR A 239 -6.70 -4.44 -12.51
CA THR A 239 -8.15 -4.37 -12.79
C THR A 239 -8.82 -3.23 -12.02
N SER A 240 -8.64 -3.19 -10.69
CA SER A 240 -9.16 -2.17 -9.76
C SER A 240 -8.81 -0.75 -10.22
N ARG A 241 -7.53 -0.50 -10.53
CA ARG A 241 -7.06 0.82 -10.98
C ARG A 241 -7.55 1.21 -12.37
N ARG A 242 -7.58 0.26 -13.32
CA ARG A 242 -8.01 0.52 -14.70
C ARG A 242 -9.49 0.85 -14.77
N LEU A 243 -10.33 0.12 -14.04
CA LEU A 243 -11.77 0.35 -13.97
C LEU A 243 -12.17 1.44 -12.97
N GLN A 244 -11.21 1.97 -12.20
CA GLN A 244 -11.45 2.94 -11.12
C GLN A 244 -12.45 2.42 -10.06
N LEU A 245 -12.43 1.10 -9.83
CA LEU A 245 -13.26 0.41 -8.84
C LEU A 245 -12.38 0.05 -7.64
N THR A 246 -12.51 0.81 -6.55
CA THR A 246 -11.79 0.55 -5.30
C THR A 246 -12.77 0.15 -4.20
N SER A 247 -12.47 -0.92 -3.50
CA SER A 247 -13.26 -1.43 -2.38
C SER A 247 -12.36 -1.87 -1.21
N ASP A 248 -12.94 -2.06 -0.03
CA ASP A 248 -12.24 -2.66 1.11
C ASP A 248 -11.67 -4.05 0.79
N SER A 249 -12.35 -4.79 -0.08
CA SER A 249 -11.92 -6.09 -0.57
C SER A 249 -10.71 -5.97 -1.50
N SER A 250 -10.77 -5.10 -2.51
CA SER A 250 -9.67 -4.92 -3.47
C SER A 250 -8.41 -4.44 -2.77
N TYR A 251 -8.55 -3.52 -1.82
CA TYR A 251 -7.42 -3.00 -1.02
C TYR A 251 -6.61 -4.10 -0.31
N ARG A 252 -7.29 -5.16 0.16
CA ARG A 252 -6.68 -6.31 0.85
C ARG A 252 -6.09 -7.32 -0.10
N PHE A 253 -6.81 -7.69 -1.16
CA PHE A 253 -6.27 -8.58 -2.19
C PHE A 253 -5.02 -8.00 -2.85
N GLU A 254 -4.98 -6.69 -3.14
CA GLU A 254 -3.81 -5.99 -3.67
C GLU A 254 -2.56 -6.07 -2.76
N ARG A 255 -2.76 -6.32 -1.46
CA ARG A 255 -1.70 -6.44 -0.45
C ARG A 255 -1.41 -7.89 -0.02
N ARG A 256 -2.05 -8.86 -0.68
CA ARG A 256 -1.97 -10.31 -0.41
C ARG A 256 -2.67 -10.70 0.90
N VAL A 257 -3.78 -11.41 0.76
CA VAL A 257 -4.52 -12.00 1.88
C VAL A 257 -3.88 -13.33 2.31
N ASP A 258 -4.11 -13.71 3.56
CA ASP A 258 -3.67 -15.00 4.12
C ASP A 258 -4.40 -16.16 3.42
N VAL A 259 -3.64 -17.08 2.81
CA VAL A 259 -4.21 -18.22 2.09
C VAL A 259 -4.97 -19.18 3.01
N GLU A 260 -4.58 -19.31 4.28
CA GLU A 260 -5.29 -20.15 5.24
C GLU A 260 -6.54 -19.47 5.81
N ALA A 261 -6.62 -18.14 5.72
CA ALA A 261 -7.78 -17.39 6.15
C ALA A 261 -9.03 -17.70 5.31
N CYS A 262 -8.89 -18.22 4.09
CA CYS A 262 -10.02 -18.62 3.24
C CYS A 262 -11.00 -19.54 4.00
N GLU A 263 -10.47 -20.62 4.57
CA GLU A 263 -11.24 -21.60 5.35
C GLU A 263 -11.68 -21.04 6.70
N THR A 264 -10.78 -20.36 7.41
CA THR A 264 -11.08 -19.82 8.74
C THR A 264 -12.19 -18.77 8.69
N ALA A 265 -12.17 -17.89 7.69
CA ALA A 265 -13.16 -16.83 7.50
C ALA A 265 -14.51 -17.39 7.03
N SER A 266 -14.52 -18.38 6.11
CA SER A 266 -15.76 -18.99 5.67
C SER A 266 -16.48 -19.71 6.83
N ARG A 267 -15.72 -20.42 7.69
CA ARG A 267 -16.27 -21.02 8.92
C ARG A 267 -16.72 -19.99 9.94
N ARG A 268 -15.97 -18.90 10.11
CA ARG A 268 -16.34 -17.81 11.02
C ARG A 268 -17.65 -17.17 10.60
N PHE A 269 -17.83 -16.91 9.31
CA PHE A 269 -19.09 -16.41 8.77
C PHE A 269 -20.25 -17.38 9.06
N MET A 270 -20.07 -18.66 8.75
CA MET A 270 -21.11 -19.69 8.98
C MET A 270 -21.47 -19.84 10.46
N HIS A 271 -20.47 -19.78 11.35
CA HIS A 271 -20.69 -19.76 12.79
C HIS A 271 -21.56 -18.58 13.23
N LEU A 272 -21.25 -17.37 12.77
CA LEU A 272 -22.01 -16.18 13.12
C LEU A 272 -23.42 -16.23 12.52
N LEU A 273 -23.57 -16.67 11.27
CA LEU A 273 -24.87 -16.82 10.63
C LEU A 273 -25.78 -17.81 11.37
N ALA A 274 -25.24 -18.97 11.75
CA ALA A 274 -25.99 -19.99 12.51
C ALA A 274 -26.34 -19.54 13.93
N LYS A 275 -25.55 -18.63 14.51
CA LYS A 275 -25.82 -18.07 15.83
C LYS A 275 -26.97 -17.08 15.81
N GLU A 276 -27.06 -16.27 14.76
CA GLU A 276 -28.04 -15.18 14.67
C GLU A 276 -29.33 -15.59 13.93
N THR A 277 -29.33 -16.73 13.23
CA THR A 277 -30.48 -17.22 12.44
C THR A 277 -30.75 -18.71 12.64
N ASN A 278 -31.92 -19.18 12.19
CA ASN A 278 -32.25 -20.61 12.13
C ASN A 278 -31.96 -21.22 10.75
N CYS A 279 -30.94 -20.72 10.04
CA CYS A 279 -30.57 -21.23 8.72
C CYS A 279 -30.12 -22.70 8.80
N THR A 280 -30.19 -23.39 7.66
CA THR A 280 -29.67 -24.74 7.49
C THR A 280 -28.38 -24.69 6.68
N ILE A 281 -27.25 -25.04 7.30
CA ILE A 281 -25.94 -25.03 6.64
C ILE A 281 -25.64 -26.44 6.11
N LEU A 282 -25.22 -26.54 4.85
CA LEU A 282 -24.81 -27.82 4.28
C LEU A 282 -23.41 -28.21 4.76
N SER A 283 -23.24 -29.50 5.07
CA SER A 283 -21.98 -30.11 5.49
C SER A 283 -20.96 -30.06 4.36
N GLY A 284 -19.70 -29.81 4.73
CA GLY A 284 -18.57 -29.74 3.79
C GLY A 284 -18.26 -28.33 3.28
N CYS A 285 -17.32 -28.29 2.33
CA CYS A 285 -16.87 -27.09 1.64
C CYS A 285 -16.42 -27.54 0.25
N LEU A 286 -16.91 -26.90 -0.81
CA LEU A 286 -16.27 -27.04 -2.11
C LEU A 286 -14.97 -26.26 -2.07
N GLU A 287 -13.91 -26.86 -2.58
CA GLU A 287 -12.59 -26.26 -2.53
C GLU A 287 -11.79 -26.64 -3.77
N VAL A 288 -11.16 -25.63 -4.36
CA VAL A 288 -10.09 -25.80 -5.35
C VAL A 288 -8.87 -25.06 -4.82
N VAL A 289 -7.72 -25.73 -4.84
CA VAL A 289 -6.43 -25.17 -4.40
C VAL A 289 -5.38 -25.52 -5.45
N ARG A 290 -4.62 -24.53 -5.87
CA ARG A 290 -3.45 -24.71 -6.73
C ARG A 290 -2.40 -25.55 -6.00
N ASP A 291 -1.78 -26.48 -6.72
CA ASP A 291 -0.71 -27.32 -6.20
C ASP A 291 0.44 -26.50 -5.59
N GLY A 292 0.93 -26.93 -4.44
CA GLY A 292 1.98 -26.27 -3.66
C GLY A 292 1.62 -24.93 -3.02
N LEU A 293 0.39 -24.40 -3.17
CA LEU A 293 0.04 -23.10 -2.61
C LEU A 293 0.00 -23.10 -1.06
N LEU A 294 -0.38 -24.22 -0.47
CA LEU A 294 -0.43 -24.41 0.99
C LEU A 294 0.87 -25.00 1.57
N ASP A 295 1.93 -25.09 0.77
CA ASP A 295 3.22 -25.53 1.26
C ASP A 295 3.76 -24.54 2.29
N LYS A 296 4.37 -25.08 3.36
CA LYS A 296 4.98 -24.23 4.39
C LYS A 296 6.10 -23.38 3.77
N PRO A 297 6.24 -22.12 4.18
CA PRO A 297 7.36 -21.30 3.75
C PRO A 297 8.68 -21.90 4.23
N GLU A 298 9.77 -21.55 3.54
CA GLU A 298 11.11 -21.96 3.96
C GLU A 298 11.42 -21.45 5.37
N ALA A 299 11.96 -22.32 6.20
CA ALA A 299 12.30 -21.99 7.57
C ALA A 299 13.55 -21.10 7.62
N VAL A 300 13.50 -20.05 8.43
CA VAL A 300 14.54 -19.02 8.53
C VAL A 300 15.31 -19.18 9.84
N VAL A 301 16.63 -19.29 9.76
CA VAL A 301 17.51 -19.31 10.93
C VAL A 301 17.79 -17.88 11.41
N VAL A 302 17.66 -17.64 12.71
CA VAL A 302 17.94 -16.35 13.36
C VAL A 302 19.16 -16.49 14.25
N ARG A 303 20.30 -15.92 13.87
CA ARG A 303 21.50 -15.99 14.72
C ARG A 303 21.40 -14.98 15.87
N PRO A 304 21.38 -15.40 17.15
CA PRO A 304 21.21 -14.47 18.28
C PRO A 304 22.31 -13.39 18.35
N GLU A 305 23.55 -13.75 17.98
CA GLU A 305 24.67 -12.81 17.91
C GLU A 305 24.44 -11.72 16.84
N ARG A 306 23.87 -12.11 15.68
CA ARG A 306 23.57 -11.16 14.60
C ARG A 306 22.39 -10.28 14.96
N ALA A 307 21.34 -10.84 15.57
CA ALA A 307 20.22 -10.07 16.09
C ALA A 307 20.71 -9.01 17.10
N SER A 308 21.55 -9.41 18.05
CA SER A 308 22.14 -8.48 19.02
C SER A 308 23.03 -7.41 18.36
N SER A 309 23.79 -7.79 17.33
CA SER A 309 24.65 -6.87 16.57
C SER A 309 23.84 -5.82 15.80
N ILE A 310 22.74 -6.22 15.16
CA ILE A 310 21.86 -5.33 14.37
C ILE A 310 21.03 -4.43 15.27
N LEU A 311 20.41 -4.99 16.32
CA LEU A 311 19.60 -4.21 17.27
C LEU A 311 20.46 -3.35 18.21
N GLY A 312 21.77 -3.62 18.28
CA GLY A 312 22.70 -2.86 19.10
C GLY A 312 22.64 -3.22 20.59
N ASP A 313 21.82 -4.18 21.02
CA ASP A 313 21.69 -4.58 22.42
C ASP A 313 21.79 -6.10 22.58
N LYS A 314 22.25 -6.55 23.75
CA LYS A 314 22.30 -7.98 24.04
C LYS A 314 20.88 -8.50 24.24
N ILE A 315 20.53 -9.53 23.48
CA ILE A 315 19.26 -10.23 23.66
C ILE A 315 19.43 -11.34 24.70
N PRO A 316 18.65 -11.36 25.79
CA PRO A 316 18.61 -12.45 26.74
C PRO A 316 18.24 -13.79 26.11
N ASP A 317 18.89 -14.86 26.59
CA ASP A 317 18.62 -16.24 26.16
C ASP A 317 17.14 -16.60 26.41
N GLY A 318 16.48 -17.17 25.39
CA GLY A 318 15.08 -17.57 25.40
C GLY A 318 14.08 -16.47 25.02
N GLU A 319 14.52 -15.21 24.95
CA GLU A 319 13.63 -14.09 24.60
C GLU A 319 13.22 -14.13 23.12
N ILE A 320 14.15 -14.47 22.22
CA ILE A 320 13.85 -14.60 20.79
C ILE A 320 12.77 -15.65 20.58
N ARG A 321 12.96 -16.84 21.18
CA ARG A 321 11.97 -17.91 21.14
C ARG A 321 10.61 -17.45 21.65
N THR A 322 10.57 -16.79 22.80
CA THR A 322 9.32 -16.31 23.41
C THR A 322 8.58 -15.37 22.46
N ILE A 323 9.30 -14.42 21.85
CA ILE A 323 8.72 -13.45 20.91
C ILE A 323 8.24 -14.17 19.63
N MET A 324 9.08 -15.01 19.02
CA MET A 324 8.74 -15.73 17.79
C MET A 324 7.51 -16.62 17.98
N GLU A 325 7.46 -17.42 19.06
CA GLU A 325 6.32 -18.28 19.38
C GLU A 325 5.06 -17.46 19.67
N ALA A 326 5.16 -16.33 20.38
CA ALA A 326 4.04 -15.44 20.66
C ALA A 326 3.48 -14.75 19.40
N LEU A 327 4.33 -14.45 18.42
CA LEU A 327 3.94 -13.93 17.11
C LEU A 327 3.37 -15.02 16.17
N GLY A 328 3.41 -16.29 16.59
CA GLY A 328 2.87 -17.43 15.84
C GLY A 328 3.86 -18.10 14.89
N PHE A 329 5.15 -17.77 14.97
CA PHE A 329 6.19 -18.53 14.27
C PHE A 329 6.35 -19.90 14.94
N THR A 330 6.64 -20.90 14.13
CA THR A 330 6.84 -22.28 14.61
C THR A 330 8.23 -22.78 14.27
N SER A 331 8.76 -23.70 15.05
CA SER A 331 10.01 -24.40 14.75
C SER A 331 9.77 -25.90 14.83
N GLU A 332 10.27 -26.65 13.84
CA GLU A 332 10.18 -28.12 13.84
C GLU A 332 11.30 -28.78 14.64
N THR A 333 12.30 -28.02 15.09
CA THR A 333 13.40 -28.50 15.92
C THR A 333 13.48 -27.73 17.24
N ASP A 334 13.99 -28.38 18.28
CA ASP A 334 14.24 -27.72 19.56
C ASP A 334 15.66 -27.14 19.62
N SER A 335 15.86 -26.03 18.90
CA SER A 335 17.18 -25.37 18.72
C SER A 335 17.35 -24.11 19.58
N GLY A 336 16.56 -23.93 20.63
CA GLY A 336 16.55 -22.67 21.40
C GLY A 336 16.10 -21.47 20.55
N ASP A 337 16.78 -20.34 20.70
CA ASP A 337 16.50 -19.07 20.00
C ASP A 337 16.83 -19.08 18.51
N GLU A 338 17.77 -19.94 18.09
CA GLU A 338 18.32 -19.91 16.73
C GLU A 338 17.29 -20.31 15.65
N GLY A 339 16.27 -21.08 16.04
CA GLY A 339 15.33 -21.69 15.10
C GLY A 339 15.93 -22.91 14.39
N PRO A 340 15.38 -23.33 13.25
CA PRO A 340 14.78 -22.49 12.23
C PRO A 340 13.29 -22.19 12.45
N TRP A 341 12.89 -20.98 12.09
CA TRP A 341 11.55 -20.43 12.29
C TRP A 341 10.75 -20.42 10.98
N ILE A 342 9.56 -21.01 11.00
CA ILE A 342 8.59 -21.03 9.92
C ILE A 342 7.57 -19.92 10.19
N ALA A 343 7.46 -18.98 9.25
CA ALA A 343 6.49 -17.90 9.33
C ALA A 343 5.05 -18.45 9.24
N PRO A 344 4.11 -17.91 10.03
CA PRO A 344 2.69 -18.24 9.85
C PRO A 344 2.17 -17.69 8.52
N SER A 345 1.11 -18.28 7.99
CA SER A 345 0.57 -17.98 6.64
C SER A 345 0.15 -16.51 6.42
N TRP A 346 -0.20 -15.78 7.49
CA TRP A 346 -0.53 -14.36 7.43
C TRP A 346 0.70 -13.43 7.37
N ARG A 347 1.93 -13.95 7.58
CA ARG A 347 3.18 -13.18 7.53
C ARG A 347 3.93 -13.39 6.22
N VAL A 348 3.39 -12.77 5.19
CA VAL A 348 3.92 -12.84 3.81
C VAL A 348 5.21 -12.04 3.59
N ASP A 349 5.60 -11.22 4.57
CA ASP A 349 6.77 -10.34 4.57
C ASP A 349 8.02 -10.99 5.19
N CYS A 350 7.87 -12.10 5.91
CA CYS A 350 8.96 -12.74 6.65
C CYS A 350 9.60 -13.90 5.87
N GLY A 351 10.63 -13.60 5.07
CA GLY A 351 11.37 -14.63 4.29
C GLY A 351 12.88 -14.67 4.55
N ARG A 352 13.40 -13.71 5.33
CA ARG A 352 14.84 -13.55 5.58
C ARG A 352 15.09 -13.35 7.07
N GLU A 353 16.30 -13.67 7.49
CA GLU A 353 16.74 -13.47 8.88
C GLU A 353 16.56 -12.01 9.33
N ALA A 354 16.81 -11.03 8.45
CA ALA A 354 16.63 -9.62 8.76
C ALA A 354 15.16 -9.26 9.06
N ASP A 355 14.21 -9.91 8.39
CA ASP A 355 12.78 -9.67 8.60
C ASP A 355 12.36 -10.17 10.00
N LEU A 356 12.90 -11.31 10.46
CA LEU A 356 12.66 -11.82 11.82
C LEU A 356 13.39 -10.98 12.88
N ILE A 357 14.57 -10.44 12.58
CA ILE A 357 15.28 -9.52 13.48
C ILE A 357 14.49 -8.22 13.67
N GLU A 358 13.82 -7.72 12.63
CA GLU A 358 12.90 -6.59 12.73
C GLU A 358 11.73 -6.89 13.68
N GLU A 359 11.12 -8.07 13.57
CA GLU A 359 10.05 -8.50 14.48
C GLU A 359 10.50 -8.53 15.95
N ILE A 360 11.69 -9.08 16.21
CA ILE A 360 12.27 -9.09 17.57
C ILE A 360 12.47 -7.65 18.07
N GLY A 361 13.04 -6.78 17.22
CA GLY A 361 13.30 -5.40 17.56
C GLY A 361 12.03 -4.60 17.88
N ARG A 362 10.96 -4.75 17.10
CA ARG A 362 9.72 -3.99 17.32
C ARG A 362 8.97 -4.45 18.57
N ILE A 363 9.00 -5.74 18.91
CA ILE A 363 8.35 -6.26 20.12
C ILE A 363 9.13 -5.87 21.38
N ARG A 364 10.47 -5.84 21.31
CA ARG A 364 11.30 -5.31 22.40
C ARG A 364 11.10 -3.81 22.66
N GLY A 365 10.57 -3.09 21.69
CA GLY A 365 10.37 -1.64 21.73
C GLY A 365 11.61 -0.90 21.25
N LEU A 366 11.49 -0.23 20.10
CA LEU A 366 12.58 0.58 19.53
C LEU A 366 12.94 1.79 20.42
N ASP A 367 12.00 2.27 21.23
CA ASP A 367 12.20 3.33 22.23
C ASP A 367 13.09 2.90 23.39
N GLN A 368 13.19 1.61 23.65
CA GLN A 368 14.01 1.06 24.74
C GLN A 368 15.47 0.82 24.31
N MET A 369 15.77 0.95 23.02
CA MET A 369 17.12 0.74 22.50
C MET A 369 18.04 1.92 22.84
N GLU A 370 19.28 1.61 23.23
CA GLU A 370 20.27 2.62 23.58
C GLU A 370 20.70 3.43 22.34
N ASP A 371 20.60 4.76 22.41
CA ASP A 371 21.15 5.65 21.38
C ASP A 371 22.68 5.59 21.39
N ARG A 372 23.27 5.03 20.34
CA ARG A 372 24.72 4.91 20.15
C ARG A 372 25.21 5.80 19.03
N ARG A 373 26.24 6.60 19.33
CA ARG A 373 26.90 7.42 18.31
C ARG A 373 27.64 6.56 17.30
N MET A 374 27.37 6.82 16.02
CA MET A 374 28.13 6.23 14.92
C MET A 374 29.58 6.77 14.93
N GLU A 375 30.55 5.87 14.86
CA GLU A 375 31.94 6.24 14.62
C GLU A 375 32.15 6.57 13.15
N VAL A 376 32.43 7.85 12.85
CA VAL A 376 32.62 8.33 11.48
C VAL A 376 34.10 8.60 11.23
N ARG A 377 34.61 8.07 10.12
CA ARG A 377 35.93 8.44 9.59
C ARG A 377 35.78 9.57 8.57
N ALA A 378 36.28 10.75 8.90
CA ALA A 378 36.26 11.88 7.98
C ALA A 378 37.14 11.61 6.74
N VAL A 379 36.62 11.98 5.58
CA VAL A 379 37.36 12.07 4.31
C VAL A 379 37.42 13.53 3.87
N PRO A 380 38.47 13.97 3.16
CA PRO A 380 38.53 15.33 2.63
C PRO A 380 37.31 15.65 1.75
N GLU A 381 36.83 16.88 1.82
CA GLU A 381 35.70 17.37 1.03
C GLU A 381 36.02 17.35 -0.47
N ASP A 382 34.99 17.17 -1.31
CA ASP A 382 35.15 17.31 -2.75
C ASP A 382 35.45 18.77 -3.07
N SER A 383 36.68 19.04 -3.53
CA SER A 383 37.11 20.39 -3.94
C SER A 383 36.12 21.12 -4.86
N ARG A 384 35.28 20.40 -5.61
CA ARG A 384 34.24 20.99 -6.44
C ARG A 384 33.16 21.71 -5.63
N ALA A 385 32.80 21.20 -4.45
CA ALA A 385 31.82 21.83 -3.56
C ALA A 385 32.34 23.20 -3.11
N ASP A 386 33.60 23.26 -2.64
CA ASP A 386 34.28 24.51 -2.27
C ASP A 386 34.26 25.53 -3.41
N TRP A 387 34.51 25.07 -4.65
CA TRP A 387 34.49 25.96 -5.81
C TRP A 387 33.08 26.50 -6.12
N VAL A 388 32.05 25.68 -5.96
CA VAL A 388 30.66 26.10 -6.14
C VAL A 388 30.28 27.14 -5.10
N GLU A 389 30.57 26.87 -3.82
CA GLU A 389 30.30 27.79 -2.71
C GLU A 389 30.99 29.15 -2.96
N ARG A 390 32.27 29.14 -3.32
CA ARG A 390 33.01 30.37 -3.63
C ARG A 390 32.41 31.17 -4.78
N VAL A 391 31.92 30.50 -5.83
CA VAL A 391 31.24 31.18 -6.95
C VAL A 391 29.91 31.79 -6.50
N GLN A 392 29.15 31.08 -5.65
CA GLN A 392 27.90 31.60 -5.08
C GLN A 392 28.18 32.81 -4.19
N GLU A 393 29.15 32.74 -3.27
CA GLU A 393 29.57 33.85 -2.42
C GLU A 393 30.01 35.06 -3.23
N TYR A 394 30.78 34.85 -4.29
CA TYR A 394 31.19 35.92 -5.21
C TYR A 394 29.98 36.59 -5.86
N LEU A 395 29.03 35.81 -6.40
CA LEU A 395 27.83 36.35 -7.03
C LEU A 395 26.94 37.12 -6.04
N VAL A 396 26.80 36.63 -4.80
CA VAL A 396 26.16 37.36 -3.70
C VAL A 396 26.90 38.67 -3.41
N GLY A 397 28.23 38.64 -3.34
CA GLY A 397 29.08 39.82 -3.15
C GLY A 397 28.95 40.87 -4.26
N THR A 398 28.57 40.47 -5.47
CA THR A 398 28.26 41.40 -6.59
C THR A 398 26.82 41.94 -6.57
N GLY A 399 26.04 41.61 -5.54
CA GLY A 399 24.66 42.07 -5.36
C GLY A 399 23.62 41.26 -6.13
N HIS A 400 23.92 40.03 -6.55
CA HIS A 400 22.91 39.12 -7.09
C HIS A 400 22.23 38.34 -5.97
N HIS A 401 20.96 38.00 -6.18
CA HIS A 401 20.21 37.10 -5.31
C HIS A 401 20.18 35.71 -5.94
N GLU A 402 20.35 34.67 -5.14
CA GLU A 402 20.24 33.31 -5.63
C GLU A 402 18.77 32.99 -5.96
N ALA A 403 18.57 32.36 -7.12
CA ALA A 403 17.28 31.87 -7.60
C ALA A 403 17.35 30.35 -7.78
N MET A 404 16.25 29.66 -7.47
CA MET A 404 16.07 28.24 -7.74
C MET A 404 14.94 28.08 -8.74
N THR A 405 15.26 27.72 -9.98
CA THR A 405 14.26 27.62 -11.06
C THR A 405 13.87 26.16 -11.31
N PHE A 406 12.66 25.95 -11.84
CA PHE A 406 12.22 24.60 -12.18
C PHE A 406 13.16 23.96 -13.22
N SER A 407 13.47 22.67 -13.01
CA SER A 407 14.23 21.87 -13.97
C SER A 407 13.41 21.49 -15.21
N PHE A 408 12.09 21.69 -15.17
CA PHE A 408 11.13 21.36 -16.22
C PHE A 408 10.42 22.60 -16.78
N GLY A 409 9.88 22.49 -18.00
CA GLY A 409 8.92 23.47 -18.56
C GLY A 409 9.52 24.73 -19.17
N VAL A 410 10.77 24.64 -19.60
CA VAL A 410 11.59 25.77 -20.06
C VAL A 410 11.44 26.03 -21.57
N ASN A 411 10.74 25.15 -22.29
CA ASN A 411 10.78 25.07 -23.76
C ASN A 411 9.50 25.54 -24.48
N ASP A 412 8.56 26.18 -23.77
CA ASP A 412 7.33 26.70 -24.38
C ASP A 412 7.59 28.07 -25.03
N GLY A 413 7.48 28.12 -26.37
CA GLY A 413 7.45 29.34 -27.20
C GLY A 413 8.68 30.26 -27.14
N ASP A 414 8.68 31.19 -26.20
CA ASP A 414 9.46 32.45 -26.25
C ASP A 414 10.97 32.26 -26.02
N TYR A 415 11.38 31.15 -25.41
CA TYR A 415 12.77 30.92 -25.00
C TYR A 415 13.49 29.78 -25.75
N LYS A 416 12.80 29.12 -26.69
CA LYS A 416 13.35 28.00 -27.47
C LYS A 416 14.62 28.38 -28.24
N THR A 417 14.67 29.62 -28.73
CA THR A 417 15.85 30.19 -29.42
C THR A 417 17.05 30.36 -28.49
N LEU A 418 16.83 30.72 -27.22
CA LEU A 418 17.88 30.90 -26.22
C LEU A 418 18.45 29.57 -25.73
N GLU A 419 17.61 28.54 -25.58
CA GLU A 419 18.12 27.20 -25.28
C GLU A 419 18.95 26.62 -26.43
N ASN A 420 18.51 26.86 -27.68
CA ASN A 420 19.19 26.38 -28.87
C ASN A 420 20.49 27.13 -29.18
N TRP A 421 20.73 28.29 -28.56
CA TRP A 421 21.92 29.11 -28.78
C TRP A 421 23.22 28.38 -28.40
N TRP A 422 23.21 27.63 -27.30
CA TRP A 422 24.37 26.88 -26.81
C TRP A 422 24.27 25.38 -27.08
N ASN A 423 23.07 24.82 -27.22
CA ASN A 423 22.88 23.38 -27.48
C ASN A 423 21.73 23.10 -28.46
N LEU A 424 22.08 22.57 -29.64
CA LEU A 424 21.13 22.25 -30.72
C LEU A 424 20.44 20.88 -30.57
N ALA A 425 20.83 20.05 -29.61
CA ALA A 425 20.23 18.73 -29.43
C ALA A 425 18.81 18.82 -28.84
N ASP A 426 17.95 17.88 -29.23
CA ASP A 426 16.58 17.78 -28.72
C ASP A 426 16.56 17.60 -27.19
N PRO A 427 15.55 18.18 -26.50
CA PRO A 427 15.40 18.02 -25.06
C PRO A 427 15.06 16.57 -24.69
N TRP A 428 15.26 16.24 -23.41
CA TRP A 428 14.65 15.07 -22.80
C TRP A 428 13.21 15.40 -22.40
N VAL A 429 12.28 14.49 -22.71
CA VAL A 429 10.84 14.66 -22.48
C VAL A 429 10.33 13.55 -21.58
N VAL A 430 9.61 13.92 -20.53
CA VAL A 430 8.94 13.00 -19.61
C VAL A 430 7.68 12.46 -20.28
N ARG A 431 7.43 11.14 -20.16
CA ARG A 431 6.27 10.49 -20.78
C ARG A 431 4.94 10.92 -20.14
N ASN A 432 4.94 11.17 -18.84
CA ASN A 432 3.78 11.51 -18.00
C ASN A 432 4.00 12.84 -17.26
N PRO A 433 4.05 13.98 -17.98
CA PRO A 433 4.31 15.26 -17.34
C PRO A 433 3.10 15.70 -16.49
N VAL A 434 3.36 16.29 -15.32
CA VAL A 434 2.30 16.79 -14.41
C VAL A 434 1.48 17.90 -15.07
N ARG A 435 2.12 18.71 -15.93
CA ARG A 435 1.46 19.70 -16.79
C ARG A 435 1.95 19.57 -18.22
N ALA A 436 1.07 19.81 -19.19
CA ALA A 436 1.38 19.64 -20.62
C ALA A 436 2.60 20.44 -21.11
N ASN A 437 2.86 21.61 -20.50
CA ASN A 437 3.99 22.48 -20.81
C ASN A 437 5.24 22.23 -19.95
N GLU A 438 5.19 21.33 -18.96
CA GLU A 438 6.29 21.03 -18.02
C GLU A 438 6.94 19.65 -18.28
N GLY A 439 6.87 19.16 -19.51
CA GLY A 439 7.41 17.84 -19.86
C GLY A 439 8.89 17.80 -20.23
N THR A 440 9.55 18.94 -20.43
CA THR A 440 10.92 18.98 -20.98
C THR A 440 11.96 19.38 -19.95
N LEU A 441 13.05 18.63 -19.83
CA LEU A 441 14.20 19.00 -19.00
C LEU A 441 14.94 20.21 -19.58
N ARG A 442 15.32 21.16 -18.70
CA ARG A 442 16.03 22.39 -19.07
C ARG A 442 17.41 22.11 -19.66
N ARG A 443 17.76 22.83 -20.73
CA ARG A 443 19.09 22.78 -21.34
C ARG A 443 19.96 23.99 -20.96
N SER A 444 19.33 25.01 -20.37
CA SER A 444 19.96 26.23 -19.86
C SER A 444 19.22 26.71 -18.61
N LEU A 445 19.92 27.41 -17.72
CA LEU A 445 19.32 28.08 -16.56
C LEU A 445 18.67 29.43 -16.94
N ILE A 446 19.09 30.01 -18.07
CA ILE A 446 18.71 31.36 -18.49
C ILE A 446 17.20 31.55 -18.64
N PRO A 447 16.41 30.63 -19.23
CA PRO A 447 14.99 30.90 -19.37
C PRO A 447 14.21 30.82 -18.07
N GLY A 448 14.63 29.96 -17.13
CA GLY A 448 14.12 29.97 -15.76
C GLY A 448 14.36 31.32 -15.09
N LEU A 449 15.60 31.82 -15.16
CA LEU A 449 15.98 33.13 -14.64
C LEU A 449 15.20 34.28 -15.32
N LEU A 450 14.99 34.23 -16.64
CA LEU A 450 14.19 35.21 -17.38
C LEU A 450 12.72 35.19 -16.96
N SER A 451 12.15 34.01 -16.72
CA SER A 451 10.78 33.89 -16.19
C SER A 451 10.67 34.54 -14.80
N SER A 452 11.67 34.31 -13.93
CA SER A 452 11.75 34.97 -12.61
C SER A 452 11.90 36.49 -12.74
N VAL A 453 12.71 36.98 -13.67
CA VAL A 453 12.82 38.42 -13.98
C VAL A 453 11.47 38.99 -14.43
N ARG A 454 10.77 38.30 -15.35
CA ARG A 454 9.43 38.71 -15.81
C ARG A 454 8.45 38.80 -14.64
N GLY A 455 8.43 37.80 -13.77
CA GLY A 455 7.59 37.79 -12.57
C GLY A 455 7.88 38.97 -11.65
N ASN A 456 9.15 39.24 -11.35
CA ASN A 456 9.56 40.39 -10.54
C ASN A 456 9.15 41.73 -11.16
N ARG A 457 9.35 41.91 -12.47
CA ARG A 457 8.93 43.14 -13.18
C ARG A 457 7.42 43.35 -13.16
N MET A 458 6.63 42.28 -13.31
CA MET A 458 5.17 42.35 -13.21
C MET A 458 4.70 42.80 -11.81
N HIS A 459 5.51 42.61 -10.78
CA HIS A 459 5.27 43.09 -9.41
C HIS A 459 5.94 44.43 -9.09
N GLY A 460 6.43 45.15 -10.11
CA GLY A 460 6.98 46.50 -9.95
C GLY A 460 8.44 46.54 -9.45
N VAL A 461 9.18 45.44 -9.54
CA VAL A 461 10.63 45.43 -9.25
C VAL A 461 11.39 45.88 -10.50
N ASP A 462 12.01 47.07 -10.41
CA ASP A 462 12.69 47.71 -11.53
C ASP A 462 14.12 47.22 -11.77
N ASP A 463 14.87 46.84 -10.74
CA ASP A 463 16.22 46.26 -10.84
C ASP A 463 16.20 44.83 -10.27
N VAL A 464 16.43 43.85 -11.13
CA VAL A 464 16.42 42.43 -10.79
C VAL A 464 17.77 41.83 -11.13
N ARG A 465 18.49 41.36 -10.10
CA ARG A 465 19.78 40.65 -10.21
C ARG A 465 19.64 39.27 -9.62
N LEU A 466 19.65 38.26 -10.48
CA LEU A 466 19.49 36.87 -10.08
C LEU A 466 20.65 36.02 -10.59
N PHE A 467 21.01 35.00 -9.83
CA PHE A 467 21.92 33.96 -10.30
C PHE A 467 21.43 32.57 -9.87
N GLU A 468 21.88 31.54 -10.56
CA GLU A 468 21.61 30.15 -10.21
C GLU A 468 22.85 29.30 -10.55
N VAL A 469 23.23 28.41 -9.64
CA VAL A 469 24.22 27.36 -9.88
C VAL A 469 23.51 26.02 -9.81
N ALA A 470 23.22 25.43 -10.97
CA ALA A 470 22.42 24.22 -11.00
C ALA A 470 22.65 23.37 -12.25
N ARG A 471 22.11 22.14 -12.23
CA ARG A 471 22.31 21.19 -13.32
C ARG A 471 21.41 21.50 -14.51
N VAL A 472 21.97 21.34 -15.70
CA VAL A 472 21.28 21.29 -16.98
C VAL A 472 21.47 19.92 -17.62
N PHE A 473 20.57 19.55 -18.52
CA PHE A 473 20.46 18.20 -19.05
C PHE A 473 20.68 18.19 -20.56
N HIS A 474 21.54 17.30 -21.03
CA HIS A 474 21.89 17.21 -22.44
C HIS A 474 21.75 15.81 -23.00
N ARG A 475 21.52 15.72 -24.32
CA ARG A 475 21.73 14.48 -25.07
C ARG A 475 23.18 14.35 -25.49
N ARG A 476 23.69 13.12 -25.43
CA ARG A 476 24.96 12.72 -26.04
C ARG A 476 24.70 11.48 -26.88
N GLU A 477 25.22 11.47 -28.09
CA GLU A 477 25.10 10.31 -28.99
C GLU A 477 25.61 9.03 -28.30
N GLY A 478 24.88 7.92 -28.48
CA GLY A 478 25.17 6.64 -27.86
C GLY A 478 24.89 6.57 -26.34
N VAL A 479 24.25 7.58 -25.74
CA VAL A 479 23.86 7.58 -24.32
C VAL A 479 22.35 7.73 -24.17
N ASP A 480 21.69 6.66 -23.72
CA ASP A 480 20.24 6.64 -23.44
C ASP A 480 19.92 7.12 -22.01
N ARG A 481 20.56 8.22 -21.61
CA ARG A 481 20.25 8.96 -20.37
C ARG A 481 20.74 10.40 -20.47
N PRO A 482 20.15 11.34 -19.72
CA PRO A 482 20.64 12.71 -19.68
C PRO A 482 22.10 12.79 -19.21
N VAL A 483 22.91 13.58 -19.92
CA VAL A 483 24.21 14.02 -19.42
C VAL A 483 23.98 15.28 -18.60
N GLU A 484 24.23 15.18 -17.30
CA GLU A 484 24.09 16.28 -16.35
C GLU A 484 25.36 17.14 -16.32
N LYS A 485 25.19 18.45 -16.50
CA LYS A 485 26.28 19.43 -16.35
C LYS A 485 25.88 20.49 -15.36
N LEU A 486 26.78 20.80 -14.43
CA LEU A 486 26.60 21.93 -13.52
C LEU A 486 26.91 23.21 -14.29
N HIS A 487 25.96 24.13 -14.33
CA HIS A 487 26.11 25.44 -14.93
C HIS A 487 26.00 26.51 -13.83
N VAL A 488 26.70 27.62 -14.02
CA VAL A 488 26.42 28.88 -13.36
C VAL A 488 25.82 29.83 -14.38
N ALA A 489 24.74 30.50 -14.03
CA ALA A 489 24.13 31.54 -14.84
C ALA A 489 23.72 32.71 -13.96
N TRP A 490 23.80 33.92 -14.50
CA TRP A 490 23.33 35.12 -13.82
C TRP A 490 22.66 36.05 -14.83
N ILE A 491 21.75 36.87 -14.33
CA ILE A 491 21.02 37.86 -15.11
C ILE A 491 20.90 39.15 -14.31
N HIS A 492 21.05 40.27 -15.02
CA HIS A 492 20.83 41.61 -14.49
C HIS A 492 19.84 42.32 -15.42
N SER A 493 18.76 42.81 -14.84
CA SER A 493 17.62 43.35 -15.57
C SER A 493 17.18 44.66 -14.94
N GLN A 494 17.31 45.77 -15.68
CA GLN A 494 16.93 47.11 -15.22
C GLN A 494 15.79 47.69 -16.09
N ALA A 495 14.77 48.28 -15.46
CA ALA A 495 13.61 48.85 -16.14
C ALA A 495 13.98 50.08 -16.99
N GLN A 496 14.92 50.91 -16.51
CA GLN A 496 15.46 52.04 -17.25
C GLN A 496 16.90 51.72 -17.67
N LEU A 497 17.09 51.35 -18.94
CA LEU A 497 18.41 51.12 -19.51
C LEU A 497 19.20 52.44 -19.58
N GLN A 498 20.35 52.50 -18.93
CA GLN A 498 21.34 53.52 -19.26
C GLN A 498 21.83 53.29 -20.70
N LYS A 499 21.77 54.32 -21.55
CA LYS A 499 22.27 54.24 -22.93
C LYS A 499 23.79 54.00 -22.93
N GLY A 500 24.27 53.03 -23.72
CA GLY A 500 25.69 52.75 -23.91
C GLY A 500 26.08 51.31 -23.60
N THR A 501 27.38 51.02 -23.51
CA THR A 501 27.92 49.67 -23.25
C THR A 501 28.07 49.34 -21.76
N GLY A 502 27.61 50.21 -20.85
CA GLY A 502 27.74 50.05 -19.39
C GLY A 502 27.18 48.71 -18.88
N PRO A 503 25.90 48.39 -19.14
CA PRO A 503 25.29 47.14 -18.66
C PRO A 503 26.02 45.87 -19.15
N TYR A 504 26.52 45.88 -20.39
CA TYR A 504 27.33 44.77 -20.91
C TYR A 504 28.67 44.65 -20.17
N ARG A 505 29.33 45.77 -19.87
CA ARG A 505 30.59 45.77 -19.12
C ARG A 505 30.40 45.30 -17.68
N ASP A 506 29.28 45.61 -17.06
CA ASP A 506 28.95 45.14 -15.71
C ASP A 506 28.78 43.61 -15.68
N VAL A 507 28.00 43.07 -16.63
CA VAL A 507 27.82 41.61 -16.77
C VAL A 507 29.14 40.91 -17.11
N ARG A 508 29.94 41.50 -18.00
CA ARG A 508 31.27 40.98 -18.36
C ARG A 508 32.25 41.01 -17.18
N GLY A 509 32.26 42.07 -16.38
CA GLY A 509 33.14 42.18 -15.21
C GLY A 509 32.89 41.07 -14.19
N ILE A 510 31.63 40.65 -14.04
CA ILE A 510 31.26 39.49 -13.21
C ILE A 510 31.84 38.20 -13.80
N ALA A 511 31.73 37.99 -15.13
CA ALA A 511 32.32 36.84 -15.80
C ALA A 511 33.85 36.78 -15.61
N ASP A 512 34.53 37.91 -15.82
CA ASP A 512 35.98 38.02 -15.69
C ASP A 512 36.39 37.66 -14.24
N GLY A 513 35.69 38.19 -13.22
CA GLY A 513 35.98 37.84 -11.83
C GLY A 513 35.65 36.39 -11.43
N ILE A 514 34.65 35.75 -12.05
CA ILE A 514 34.42 34.30 -11.87
C ILE A 514 35.57 33.49 -12.48
N LEU A 515 36.05 33.86 -13.67
CA LEU A 515 37.17 33.16 -14.32
C LEU A 515 38.46 33.29 -13.51
N ASP A 516 38.73 34.49 -12.98
CA ASP A 516 39.87 34.75 -12.09
C ASP A 516 39.73 33.95 -10.78
N LEU A 517 38.55 33.94 -10.17
CA LEU A 517 38.26 33.17 -8.96
C LEU A 517 38.56 31.68 -9.18
N LEU A 518 38.11 31.13 -10.31
CA LEU A 518 38.28 29.74 -10.71
C LEU A 518 39.68 29.42 -11.29
N ARG A 519 40.55 30.42 -11.46
CA ARG A 519 41.89 30.31 -12.07
C ARG A 519 41.88 29.67 -13.47
N VAL A 520 40.84 29.96 -14.25
CA VAL A 520 40.71 29.41 -15.60
C VAL A 520 41.67 30.14 -16.54
N GLY A 521 42.70 29.45 -17.01
CA GLY A 521 43.72 30.00 -17.93
C GLY A 521 45.08 30.32 -17.30
N GLU A 522 45.26 30.07 -16.00
CA GLU A 522 46.56 30.17 -15.30
C GLU A 522 47.39 28.86 -15.35
N SER A 523 47.11 27.98 -16.31
CA SER A 523 47.82 26.70 -16.53
C SER A 523 48.83 26.75 -17.66
#